data_AF-A0A3B1BAY4-F1
#
_entry.id   AF-A0A3B1BAY4-F1
#
_cell.length_a   1.000
_cell.length_b   1.000
_cell.length_c   1.000
_cell.angle_alpha   90.00
_cell.angle_beta   90.00
_cell.angle_gamma   90.00
#
_symmetry.space_group_name_H-M   'P 1'
#
loop_
_entity.id
_entity.type
_entity.pdbx_description
1 polymer ?
#
loop_
_entity_poly.entity_id
_entity_poly.type
_entity_poly.pdbx_seq_one_letter_code
_entity_poly.pdbx_strand_id
1 'polypeptide(L)' 'NVTVELTHEDGSKESFETAHTLNPDHIEWFKAGSALNRIKEAK' A
#
# COMPACT_ATOMS: atom_id res chain seq x y z
N ASN A 1 -2.96 7.10 5.63
CA ASN A 1 -1.95 7.84 4.87
C ASN A 1 -0.66 7.06 4.88
N VAL A 2 0.10 7.13 3.78
CA VAL A 2 1.38 6.42 3.61
C VAL A 2 2.45 7.41 3.17
N THR A 3 3.66 7.22 3.68
CA THR A 3 4.82 8.04 3.29
C THR A 3 5.56 7.34 2.15
N VAL A 4 5.80 8.07 1.08
CA VAL A 4 6.60 7.60 -0.06
C VAL A 4 7.99 8.21 0.06
N GLU A 5 9.02 7.36 0.01
CA GLU A 5 10.43 7.78 -0.08
C GLU A 5 10.89 7.63 -1.53
N LEU A 6 11.26 8.75 -2.16
CA LEU A 6 11.94 8.82 -3.45
C LEU A 6 13.45 8.69 -3.21
N THR A 7 14.09 7.78 -3.94
CA THR A 7 15.56 7.73 -4.04
C THR A 7 15.95 8.30 -5.40
N HIS A 8 16.67 9.41 -5.40
CA HIS A 8 17.17 10.06 -6.60
C HIS A 8 18.44 9.37 -7.10
N GLU A 9 18.77 9.56 -8.39
CA GLU A 9 19.95 8.96 -9.03
C GLU A 9 21.27 9.43 -8.39
N ASP A 10 21.29 10.63 -7.83
CA ASP A 10 22.42 11.19 -7.10
C ASP A 10 22.58 10.66 -5.66
N GLY A 11 21.69 9.75 -5.23
CA GLY A 11 21.68 9.15 -3.91
C GLY A 11 20.96 9.99 -2.84
N SER A 12 20.45 11.16 -3.18
CA SER A 12 19.58 11.92 -2.27
C SER A 12 18.22 11.22 -2.10
N LYS A 13 17.56 11.52 -0.97
CA LYS A 13 16.26 10.93 -0.63
C LYS A 13 15.27 12.02 -0.25
N GLU A 14 14.06 11.92 -0.78
CA GLU A 14 12.96 12.83 -0.47
C GLU A 14 11.75 12.01 0.00
N SER A 15 11.09 12.44 1.07
CA SER A 15 9.92 11.74 1.62
C SER A 15 8.72 12.66 1.69
N PHE A 16 7.58 12.19 1.18
CA PHE A 16 6.32 12.95 1.19
C PHE A 16 5.14 12.07 1.59
N GLU A 17 4.15 12.67 2.26
CA GLU A 17 2.95 11.98 2.71
C GLU A 17 1.90 11.91 1.58
N THR A 18 1.25 10.77 1.46
CA THR A 18 0.17 10.55 0.50
C THR A 18 -1.09 10.04 1.21
N ALA A 19 -2.23 10.61 0.84
CA ALA A 19 -3.52 10.17 1.33
C ALA A 19 -4.07 9.04 0.45
N HIS A 20 -4.79 8.12 1.08
CA HIS A 20 -5.55 7.08 0.38
C HIS A 20 -6.93 6.94 1.02
N THR A 21 -7.89 6.45 0.25
CA THR A 21 -9.28 6.21 0.69
C THR A 21 -9.53 4.75 1.12
N LEU A 22 -8.48 3.92 1.16
CA LEU A 22 -8.58 2.53 1.58
C LEU A 22 -8.98 2.42 3.06
N ASN A 23 -10.00 1.61 3.33
CA ASN A 23 -10.38 1.17 4.67
C ASN A 23 -9.56 -0.09 5.05
N PRO A 24 -9.72 -0.62 6.27
CA PRO A 24 -8.98 -1.81 6.71
C PRO A 24 -9.17 -3.04 5.80
N ASP A 25 -10.39 -3.33 5.35
CA ASP A 25 -10.68 -4.48 4.48
C ASP A 25 -10.00 -4.37 3.11
N HIS A 26 -9.99 -3.17 2.53
CA HIS A 26 -9.32 -2.91 1.27
C HIS A 26 -7.79 -3.05 1.39
N ILE A 27 -7.23 -2.73 2.56
CA ILE A 27 -5.80 -2.98 2.85
C ILE A 27 -5.53 -4.48 2.91
N GLU A 28 -6.43 -5.27 3.51
CA GLU A 28 -6.30 -6.73 3.55
C GLU A 28 -6.43 -7.36 2.16
N TRP A 29 -7.29 -6.83 1.30
CA TRP A 29 -7.35 -7.23 -0.11
C TRP A 29 -6.06 -6.92 -0.86
N PHE A 30 -5.47 -5.75 -0.62
CA PHE A 30 -4.18 -5.37 -1.19
C PHE A 30 -3.07 -6.34 -0.75
N LYS A 31 -3.01 -6.69 0.55
CA LYS A 31 -2.05 -7.66 1.08
C LYS A 31 -2.24 -9.07 0.51
N ALA A 32 -3.49 -9.50 0.33
CA ALA A 32 -3.83 -10.79 -0.30
C ALA A 32 -3.62 -10.76 -1.83
N GLY A 33 -3.29 -9.62 -2.43
CA GLY A 33 -3.14 -9.41 -3.87
C GLY A 33 -4.46 -9.25 -4.64
N SER A 34 -5.61 -9.59 -4.05
CA SER A 34 -6.95 -9.23 -4.53
C SER A 34 -8.02 -9.50 -3.46
N ALA A 35 -9.21 -8.91 -3.65
CA ALA A 35 -10.37 -9.22 -2.82
C ALA A 35 -10.76 -10.71 -2.89
N LEU A 36 -10.67 -11.31 -4.09
CA LEU A 36 -10.97 -12.74 -4.29
C LEU A 36 -9.99 -13.64 -3.54
N ASN A 37 -8.71 -13.27 -3.48
CA ASN A 37 -7.72 -14.01 -2.71
C ASN A 37 -8.03 -13.96 -1.22
N ARG A 38 -8.40 -12.78 -0.68
CA ARG A 38 -8.79 -12.65 0.73
C ARG A 38 -10.01 -13.51 1.08
N ILE A 39 -10.98 -13.60 0.17
CA ILE A 39 -12.17 -14.47 0.32
C ILE A 39 -11.78 -15.95 0.28
N LYS A 40 -10.84 -16.33 -0.59
CA LYS A 40 -10.31 -17.70 -0.66
C LYS A 40 -9.58 -18.11 0.62
N GLU A 41 -8.81 -17.21 1.24
CA GLU A 41 -8.10 -17.45 2.51
C GLU A 41 -9.03 -17.48 3.72
N ALA A 42 -10.14 -16.75 3.67
CA ALA A 42 -11.16 -16.75 4.73
C ALA A 42 -12.04 -18.02 4.72
N LYS A 43 -11.87 -18.89 3.73
CA LYS A 43 -12.69 -20.06 3.47
C LYS A 43 -11.95 -21.33 3.87
#